data_AF-A0A918VII8-F1
#
_entry.id   AF-A0A918VII8-F1
#
_cell.length_a   1.000
_cell.length_b   1.000
_cell.length_c   1.000
_cell.angle_alpha   90.00
_cell.angle_beta   90.00
_cell.angle_gamma   90.00
#
_symmetry.space_group_name_H-M   'P 1'
#
loop_
_entity.id
_entity.type
_entity.pdbx_description
1 polymer ?
#
loop_
_entity_poly.entity_id
_entity_poly.type
_entity_poly.pdbx_seq_one_letter_code
_entity_poly.pdbx_strand_id
1 'polypeptide(L)'
;MAARDRGAPPSTWPGMEMVGMTRLTDDIYYGWIDNTADPTFWHWCTAQGRWVAAGTWKHQLVSRDPLHLEPSLLWRCCGTHGWVRGGVWIPA
;
A
#
# COMPACT_ATOMS: atom_id res chain seq x y z
N MET A 1 11.91 6.98 22.46
CA MET A 1 11.61 6.72 21.04
C MET A 1 10.62 5.58 21.00
N ALA A 2 9.32 5.86 20.85
CA ALA A 2 8.33 4.81 20.69
C ALA A 2 8.73 3.99 19.46
N ALA A 3 8.88 2.67 19.62
CA ALA A 3 8.88 1.79 18.48
C ALA A 3 7.68 2.18 17.61
N ARG A 4 7.88 2.42 16.31
CA ARG A 4 6.77 2.70 15.39
C ARG A 4 5.92 1.44 15.37
N ASP A 5 4.96 1.35 16.28
CA ASP A 5 4.05 0.23 16.39
C ASP A 5 3.23 0.21 15.10
N ARG A 6 3.55 -0.75 14.24
CA ARG A 6 2.87 -0.97 12.97
C ARG A 6 1.85 -2.12 13.12
N GLY A 7 1.36 -2.37 14.34
CA GLY A 7 0.26 -3.28 14.60
C GLY A 7 -1.10 -2.71 14.14
N ALA A 8 -1.28 -1.40 14.26
CA ALA A 8 -2.47 -0.70 13.77
C ALA A 8 -2.35 -0.35 12.27
N PRO A 9 -3.47 -0.25 11.54
CA PRO A 9 -3.47 0.11 10.12
C PRO A 9 -2.90 1.50 9.86
N PRO A 10 -2.31 1.73 8.67
CA PRO A 10 -1.65 2.99 8.33
C PRO A 10 -2.56 4.21 8.35
N SER A 11 -3.88 4.02 8.20
CA SER A 11 -4.90 5.06 8.36
C SER A 11 -4.98 5.66 9.76
N THR A 12 -4.40 5.01 10.77
CA THR A 12 -4.40 5.47 12.17
C THR A 12 -3.04 6.01 12.64
N TRP A 13 -2.03 6.00 11.77
CA TRP A 13 -0.70 6.46 12.16
C TRP A 13 -0.62 7.98 12.19
N PRO A 14 -0.01 8.58 13.23
CA PRO A 14 0.21 10.02 13.29
C PRO A 14 1.01 10.51 12.06
N GLY A 15 0.52 11.54 11.38
CA GLY A 15 1.16 12.13 10.20
C GLY A 15 0.76 11.50 8.87
N MET A 16 -0.14 10.50 8.86
CA MET A 16 -0.69 9.90 7.63
C MET A 16 -2.02 10.54 7.20
N GLU A 17 -2.54 11.52 7.93
CA GLU A 17 -3.83 12.18 7.67
C GLU A 17 -3.86 12.89 6.31
N MET A 18 -2.70 13.37 5.85
CA MET A 18 -2.54 14.12 4.59
C MET A 18 -2.28 13.22 3.37
N VAL A 19 -2.02 11.93 3.58
CA VAL A 19 -1.51 11.02 2.53
C VAL A 19 -2.63 10.49 1.63
N GLY A 20 -3.88 10.93 1.81
CA GLY A 20 -5.02 10.46 1.02
C GLY A 20 -5.16 8.94 1.09
N MET A 21 -5.14 8.40 2.31
CA MET A 21 -5.13 6.97 2.57
C MET A 21 -6.44 6.31 2.11
N THR A 22 -6.34 5.40 1.16
CA THR A 22 -7.48 4.65 0.63
C THR A 22 -7.32 3.18 0.98
N ARG A 23 -8.38 2.60 1.56
CA ARG A 23 -8.48 1.16 1.79
C ARG A 23 -8.76 0.45 0.48
N LEU A 24 -7.89 -0.48 0.09
CA LEU A 24 -8.08 -1.33 -1.09
C LEU A 24 -8.71 -2.68 -0.71
N THR A 25 -8.23 -3.27 0.38
CA THR A 25 -8.83 -4.42 1.08
C THR A 25 -8.64 -4.22 2.59
N ASP A 26 -9.16 -5.11 3.44
CA ASP A 26 -8.92 -5.01 4.89
C ASP A 26 -7.44 -5.15 5.27
N ASP A 27 -6.66 -5.83 4.42
CA ASP A 27 -5.22 -6.06 4.61
C ASP A 27 -4.33 -5.20 3.70
N ILE A 28 -4.88 -4.32 2.86
CA ILE A 28 -4.12 -3.51 1.90
C ILE A 28 -4.66 -2.07 1.85
N TYR A 29 -3.76 -1.12 2.04
CA TYR A 29 -4.00 0.31 1.86
C TYR A 29 -3.03 0.88 0.83
N TYR A 30 -3.41 2.00 0.23
CA TYR A 30 -2.51 2.83 -0.55
C TYR A 30 -2.73 4.31 -0.25
N GLY A 31 -1.75 5.14 -0.60
CA GLY A 31 -1.80 6.57 -0.38
C GLY A 31 -0.66 7.29 -1.08
N TRP A 32 -0.78 8.60 -1.20
CA TRP A 32 0.11 9.49 -1.92
C TRP A 32 0.91 10.29 -0.90
N ILE A 33 2.16 9.89 -0.70
CA ILE A 33 3.05 10.63 0.20
C ILE A 33 3.42 11.94 -0.51
N ASP A 34 3.39 13.06 0.21
CA ASP A 34 3.67 14.38 -0.36
C ASP A 34 4.97 14.37 -1.18
N ASN A 35 4.89 14.93 -2.39
CA ASN A 35 5.97 14.99 -3.39
C ASN A 35 6.38 13.66 -4.03
N THR A 36 5.56 12.59 -3.95
CA THR A 36 5.78 11.39 -4.77
C THR A 36 4.81 11.33 -5.96
N ALA A 37 5.36 11.00 -7.14
CA ALA A 37 4.56 10.76 -8.35
C ALA A 37 3.83 9.41 -8.29
N ASP A 38 4.29 8.51 -7.43
CA ASP A 38 3.78 7.16 -7.27
C ASP A 38 3.11 6.99 -5.90
N PRO A 39 2.05 6.18 -5.80
CA PRO A 39 1.47 5.81 -4.53
C PRO A 39 2.42 4.90 -3.74
N THR A 40 2.35 4.99 -2.41
CA THR A 40 2.90 3.96 -1.53
C THR A 40 1.78 3.00 -1.16
N PHE A 41 2.10 1.71 -1.11
CA PHE A 41 1.19 0.70 -0.61
C PHE A 41 1.65 0.19 0.73
N TRP A 42 0.68 -0.26 1.53
CA TRP A 42 0.90 -0.95 2.79
C TRP A 42 0.07 -2.21 2.79
N HIS A 43 0.64 -3.29 3.28
CA HIS A 43 -0.11 -4.52 3.53
C HIS A 43 0.13 -5.04 4.95
N TRP A 44 -0.83 -5.77 5.50
CA TRP A 44 -0.62 -6.56 6.70
C TRP A 44 0.22 -7.80 6.38
N CYS A 45 1.42 -7.88 6.96
CA CYS A 45 2.31 -9.03 6.78
C CYS A 45 2.13 -10.00 7.94
N THR A 46 1.43 -11.11 7.71
CA THR A 46 1.19 -12.14 8.75
C THR A 46 2.48 -12.78 9.24
N ALA A 47 3.48 -12.96 8.36
CA ALA A 47 4.80 -13.48 8.72
C ALA A 47 5.58 -12.56 9.67
N GLN A 48 5.30 -11.25 9.66
CA GLN A 48 5.96 -10.28 10.54
C GLN A 48 5.04 -9.73 11.64
N GLY A 49 3.74 -10.07 11.62
CA GLY A 49 2.74 -9.53 12.54
C GLY A 49 2.65 -8.01 12.53
N ARG A 50 2.83 -7.36 11.37
CA ARG A 50 2.82 -5.90 11.25
C ARG A 50 2.50 -5.43 9.83
N TRP A 51 2.07 -4.17 9.72
CA TRP A 51 1.94 -3.46 8.45
C TRP A 51 3.31 -3.12 7.85
N VAL A 52 3.47 -3.44 6.57
CA VAL A 52 4.73 -3.24 5.83
C VAL A 52 4.45 -2.44 4.57
N ALA A 53 5.21 -1.35 4.42
CA ALA A 53 5.15 -0.50 3.25
C ALA A 53 5.91 -1.11 2.06
N ALA A 54 5.41 -0.89 0.85
CA ALA A 54 6.16 -1.03 -0.39
C ALA A 54 5.90 0.20 -1.26
N GLY A 55 6.97 0.89 -1.65
CA GLY A 55 6.90 1.91 -2.69
C GLY A 55 6.78 1.27 -4.06
N THR A 56 6.08 1.92 -4.98
CA THR A 56 5.80 1.39 -6.33
C THR A 56 6.65 2.03 -7.41
N TRP A 57 7.87 2.46 -7.07
CA TRP A 57 8.81 3.12 -8.00
C TRP A 57 9.22 2.28 -9.23
N LYS A 58 8.90 0.97 -9.24
CA LYS A 58 9.10 0.07 -10.38
C LYS A 58 7.82 -0.19 -11.17
N HIS A 59 6.71 0.40 -10.73
CA HIS A 59 5.40 0.23 -11.33
C HIS A 59 5.07 1.48 -12.13
N GLN A 60 4.45 1.27 -13.28
CA GLN A 60 3.82 2.28 -14.07
C GLN A 60 2.42 2.55 -13.52
N LEU A 61 2.18 3.80 -13.14
CA LEU A 61 0.83 4.32 -12.89
C LEU A 61 0.11 4.48 -14.24
N VAL A 62 -0.89 3.64 -14.49
CA VAL A 62 -1.70 3.68 -15.72
C VAL A 62 -2.86 4.67 -15.57
N SER A 63 -3.51 4.67 -14.41
CA SER A 63 -4.57 5.63 -14.05
C SER A 63 -4.54 5.91 -12.56
N ARG A 64 -4.82 7.16 -12.17
CA ARG A 64 -4.91 7.58 -10.76
C ARG A 64 -6.31 7.37 -10.17
N ASP A 65 -7.34 7.58 -10.97
CA ASP A 65 -8.74 7.45 -10.54
C ASP A 65 -9.62 6.89 -11.67
N PRO A 66 -10.10 5.64 -11.58
CA PRO A 66 -9.80 4.69 -10.52
C PRO A 66 -8.34 4.18 -10.63
N LEU A 67 -7.71 3.82 -9.51
CA LEU A 67 -6.30 3.44 -9.47
C LEU A 67 -6.01 2.20 -10.34
N HIS A 68 -5.03 2.30 -11.23
CA HIS A 68 -4.52 1.19 -12.04
C HIS A 68 -3.00 1.25 -12.10
N LEU A 69 -2.34 0.14 -11.72
CA LEU A 69 -0.89 0.00 -11.73
C LEU A 69 -0.45 -1.28 -12.44
N GLU A 70 0.67 -1.18 -13.17
CA GLU A 70 1.32 -2.32 -13.82
C GLU A 70 2.84 -2.29 -13.59
N PRO A 71 3.53 -3.44 -13.46
CA PRO A 71 3.01 -4.80 -13.39
C PRO A 71 2.34 -5.09 -12.03
N SER A 72 2.17 -6.35 -11.64
CA SER A 72 1.65 -6.69 -10.31
C SER A 72 2.58 -6.26 -9.16
N LEU A 73 2.00 -6.02 -7.99
CA LEU A 73 2.68 -5.77 -6.73
C LEU A 73 3.03 -7.08 -6.05
N LEU A 74 4.29 -7.25 -5.66
CA LEU A 74 4.78 -8.40 -4.90
C LEU A 74 5.42 -7.94 -3.59
N TRP A 75 4.86 -8.38 -2.47
CA TRP A 75 5.48 -8.26 -1.16
C TRP A 75 6.29 -9.50 -0.83
N ARG A 76 7.61 -9.39 -1.00
CA ARG A 76 8.56 -10.49 -0.76
C ARG A 76 8.57 -11.03 0.68
N CYS A 77 8.08 -10.26 1.64
CA CYS A 77 8.06 -10.67 3.04
C CYS A 77 7.09 -11.81 3.36
N CYS A 78 5.97 -11.92 2.65
CA CYS A 78 4.97 -12.97 2.86
C CYS A 78 4.39 -13.55 1.58
N GLY A 79 4.89 -13.13 0.41
CA GLY A 79 4.46 -13.65 -0.89
C GLY A 79 3.16 -13.05 -1.41
N THR A 80 2.54 -12.10 -0.70
CA THR A 80 1.33 -11.41 -1.17
C THR A 80 1.59 -10.78 -2.53
N HIS A 81 0.83 -11.20 -3.53
CA HIS A 81 1.04 -10.87 -4.94
C HIS A 81 -0.29 -10.62 -5.63
N GLY A 82 -0.37 -9.58 -6.46
CA GLY A 82 -1.60 -9.24 -7.19
C GLY A 82 -1.50 -7.92 -7.94
N TRP A 83 -2.57 -7.54 -8.60
CA TRP A 83 -2.69 -6.32 -9.39
C TRP A 83 -3.62 -5.31 -8.74
N VAL A 84 -3.45 -4.05 -9.12
CA VAL A 84 -4.42 -2.99 -8.85
C VAL A 84 -4.97 -2.54 -10.19
N ARG A 85 -6.25 -2.81 -10.44
CA ARG A 85 -6.92 -2.47 -11.70
C ARG A 85 -8.30 -1.90 -11.40
N GLY A 86 -8.60 -0.72 -11.93
CA GLY A 86 -9.89 -0.08 -11.71
C GLY A 86 -10.20 0.17 -10.22
N GLY A 87 -9.19 0.46 -9.40
CA GLY A 87 -9.34 0.74 -7.97
C GLY A 87 -9.56 -0.51 -7.12
N VAL A 88 -9.33 -1.71 -7.67
CA VAL A 88 -9.58 -2.99 -7.00
C VAL A 88 -8.31 -3.83 -6.94
N TRP A 89 -8.10 -4.52 -5.82
CA TRP A 89 -7.06 -5.54 -5.68
C TRP A 89 -7.50 -6.85 -6.35
N ILE A 90 -6.64 -7.42 -7.19
CA ILE A 90 -6.85 -8.71 -7.85
C ILE A 90 -5.69 -9.62 -7.48
N PRO A 91 -5.89 -10.68 -6.68
CA PRO A 91 -4.84 -11.65 -6.34
C PRO A 91 -4.25 -12.34 -7.59
N ALA A 92 -2.96 -12.68 -7.54
CA ALA A 92 -2.24 -13.48 -8.54
C ALA A 92 -2.32 -14.99 -8.31
#